data_AF-S0DLZ2-F1
#
_entry.id   AF-S0DLZ2-F1
#
_cell.length_a   1.000
_cell.length_b   1.000
_cell.length_c   1.000
_cell.angle_alpha   90.00
_cell.angle_beta   90.00
_cell.angle_gamma   90.00
#
_symmetry.space_group_name_H-M   'P 1'
#
loop_
_entity.id
_entity.type
_entity.pdbx_description
1 polymer ?
#
loop_
_entity_poly.entity_id
_entity_poly.type
_entity_poly.pdbx_seq_one_letter_code
_entity_poly.pdbx_strand_id
1 'polypeptide(L)'
;MSQSLIAAKQTVGEDFVCHSLQSQFFLLGSDKSPVTYSVARVREGRSYATRTVHATQEGKCIHLAVVSFARTPSKKPQHIHHASGMAAVGKPPAEERHMCQKQGIDAIAPDMLAVSFGDDSTPPQDRVLRCWIRAREDILHADDITVHQAVLVFLSDWLAIATAPYAHGYFRFPESIAESVKSSILVGTEIGMLSTLNHSICFHSSSSIRADEWMLVEVNCPWAGDERCLAIAKVFTKDGALLASYTQESRMPHLCLLSPELEDAKTILYTTADMIKVLGSEAPRLLEQDLAAPIIAATTGLAQLYVSFLIDKEMRSGNFDKASLYSRVYETGAMRQILATFTASGPGGDVTRAVKPQLWSSPENWEGTIWHALAQMKRPG
;
A
#
# COMPACT_ATOMS: atom_id res chain seq x y z
N MET A 1 -15.49 -3.90 -8.20
CA MET A 1 -16.37 -4.71 -7.32
C MET A 1 -17.68 -4.02 -6.97
N SER A 2 -17.66 -2.88 -6.29
CA SER A 2 -18.88 -2.13 -5.91
C SER A 2 -19.81 -1.86 -7.10
N GLN A 3 -19.27 -1.32 -8.19
CA GLN A 3 -20.00 -1.11 -9.44
C GLN A 3 -20.53 -2.42 -10.06
N SER A 4 -19.80 -3.52 -9.93
CA SER A 4 -20.25 -4.84 -10.39
C SER A 4 -21.47 -5.33 -9.60
N LEU A 5 -21.52 -5.08 -8.28
CA LEU A 5 -22.69 -5.37 -7.45
C LEU A 5 -23.90 -4.55 -7.92
N ILE A 6 -23.72 -3.24 -8.14
CA ILE A 6 -24.79 -2.36 -8.64
C ILE A 6 -25.29 -2.83 -10.01
N ALA A 7 -24.39 -3.11 -10.96
CA ALA A 7 -24.75 -3.64 -12.27
C ALA A 7 -25.53 -4.96 -12.16
N ALA A 8 -25.10 -5.88 -11.30
CA ALA A 8 -25.83 -7.12 -11.04
C ALA A 8 -27.22 -6.86 -10.44
N LYS A 9 -27.33 -5.96 -9.45
CA LYS A 9 -28.61 -5.62 -8.79
C LYS A 9 -29.64 -5.08 -9.77
N GLN A 10 -29.23 -4.26 -10.74
CA GLN A 10 -30.11 -3.73 -11.78
C GLN A 10 -30.78 -4.81 -12.65
N THR A 11 -30.35 -6.07 -12.54
CA THR A 11 -30.89 -7.20 -13.32
C THR A 11 -31.70 -8.20 -12.50
N VAL A 12 -31.94 -7.96 -11.22
CA VAL A 12 -32.77 -8.79 -10.33
C VAL A 12 -33.96 -7.99 -9.78
N GLY A 13 -35.00 -8.67 -9.30
CA GLY A 13 -36.15 -8.02 -8.66
C GLY A 13 -35.77 -7.17 -7.44
N GLU A 14 -36.62 -6.21 -7.08
CA GLU A 14 -36.40 -5.33 -5.93
C GLU A 14 -36.30 -6.09 -4.61
N ASP A 15 -37.06 -7.17 -4.48
CA ASP A 15 -37.14 -8.03 -3.30
C ASP A 15 -35.90 -8.93 -3.07
N PHE A 16 -34.96 -8.95 -4.01
CA PHE A 16 -33.68 -9.64 -3.90
C PHE A 16 -32.58 -8.75 -3.34
N VAL A 17 -31.97 -9.15 -2.24
CA VAL A 17 -30.84 -8.44 -1.61
C VAL A 17 -29.57 -9.26 -1.79
N CYS A 18 -28.43 -8.61 -2.02
CA CYS A 18 -27.17 -9.33 -2.17
C CYS A 18 -26.83 -10.03 -0.84
N HIS A 19 -26.42 -11.30 -0.89
CA HIS A 19 -25.93 -12.01 0.30
C HIS A 19 -24.49 -12.49 0.13
N SER A 20 -23.98 -12.57 -1.10
CA SER A 20 -22.56 -12.83 -1.32
C SER A 20 -22.07 -12.28 -2.66
N LEU A 21 -20.81 -11.87 -2.68
CA LEU A 21 -20.09 -11.48 -3.89
C LEU A 21 -18.70 -12.10 -3.84
N GLN A 22 -18.31 -12.78 -4.92
CA GLN A 22 -16.94 -13.27 -5.14
C GLN A 22 -16.37 -12.55 -6.36
N SER A 23 -15.11 -12.12 -6.28
CA SER A 23 -14.44 -11.34 -7.31
C SER A 23 -13.03 -11.83 -7.58
N GLN A 24 -12.62 -11.76 -8.85
CA GLN A 24 -11.27 -12.01 -9.32
C GLN A 24 -10.81 -10.81 -10.16
N PHE A 25 -9.55 -10.40 -9.96
CA PHE A 25 -8.91 -9.34 -10.72
C PHE A 25 -7.84 -9.93 -11.64
N PHE A 26 -7.80 -9.47 -12.90
CA PHE A 26 -6.90 -9.99 -13.91
C PHE A 26 -5.90 -8.95 -14.41
N LEU A 27 -6.34 -7.70 -14.53
CA LEU A 27 -5.56 -6.59 -15.08
C LEU A 27 -5.83 -5.33 -14.27
N LEU A 28 -4.83 -4.45 -14.21
CA LEU A 28 -4.99 -3.11 -13.67
C LEU A 28 -5.95 -2.30 -14.57
N GLY A 29 -6.92 -1.63 -13.95
CA GLY A 29 -7.81 -0.73 -14.67
C GLY A 29 -7.16 0.61 -15.00
N SER A 30 -7.62 1.26 -16.07
CA SER A 30 -7.23 2.62 -16.45
C SER A 30 -8.25 3.63 -15.91
N ASP A 31 -7.79 4.75 -15.37
CA ASP A 31 -8.63 5.89 -14.98
C ASP A 31 -9.05 6.77 -16.17
N LYS A 32 -8.44 6.56 -17.35
CA LYS A 32 -8.67 7.34 -18.58
C LYS A 32 -9.80 6.80 -19.45
N SER A 33 -10.20 5.55 -19.25
CA SER A 33 -11.15 4.83 -20.10
C SER A 33 -12.32 4.32 -19.26
N PRO A 34 -13.58 4.39 -19.71
CA PRO A 34 -14.71 3.87 -18.95
C PRO A 34 -14.67 2.34 -18.84
N VAL A 35 -15.19 1.79 -17.74
CA VAL A 35 -15.36 0.35 -17.55
C VAL A 35 -16.75 -0.07 -18.01
N THR A 36 -16.83 -1.09 -18.87
CA THR A 36 -18.09 -1.70 -19.31
C THR A 36 -18.41 -2.93 -18.48
N TYR A 37 -19.59 -2.97 -17.87
CA TYR A 37 -20.06 -4.09 -17.04
C TYR A 37 -21.10 -4.92 -17.79
N SER A 38 -20.73 -6.13 -18.21
CA SER A 38 -21.63 -7.08 -18.87
C SER A 38 -22.14 -8.11 -17.86
N VAL A 39 -23.45 -8.15 -17.66
CA VAL A 39 -24.10 -9.01 -16.67
C VAL A 39 -24.77 -10.20 -17.34
N ALA A 40 -24.40 -11.42 -16.96
CA ALA A 40 -25.10 -12.63 -17.37
C ALA A 40 -25.97 -13.19 -16.25
N ARG A 41 -27.20 -13.59 -16.59
CA ARG A 41 -28.17 -14.18 -15.66
C ARG A 41 -27.96 -15.69 -15.58
N VAL A 42 -27.18 -16.13 -14.59
CA VAL A 42 -26.84 -17.55 -14.42
C VAL A 42 -28.04 -18.36 -13.97
N ARG A 43 -28.76 -17.85 -12.96
CA ARG A 43 -29.93 -18.51 -12.38
C ARG A 43 -30.87 -17.48 -11.76
N GLU A 44 -32.16 -17.74 -11.84
CA GLU A 44 -33.18 -17.02 -11.09
C GLU A 44 -34.27 -18.00 -10.65
N GLY A 45 -34.28 -18.33 -9.36
CA GLY A 45 -35.28 -19.20 -8.75
C GLY A 45 -36.20 -18.42 -7.81
N ARG A 46 -37.05 -19.16 -7.09
CA ARG A 46 -37.99 -18.55 -6.14
C ARG A 46 -37.26 -17.77 -5.03
N SER A 47 -36.19 -18.32 -4.47
CA SER A 47 -35.52 -17.76 -3.29
C SER A 47 -34.15 -17.13 -3.59
N TYR A 48 -33.51 -17.50 -4.69
CA TYR A 48 -32.14 -17.06 -5.00
C TYR A 48 -31.99 -16.68 -6.47
N ALA A 49 -31.15 -15.67 -6.72
CA ALA A 49 -30.71 -15.28 -8.05
C ALA A 49 -29.18 -15.16 -8.07
N THR A 50 -28.57 -15.57 -9.18
CA THR A 50 -27.12 -15.50 -9.38
C THR A 50 -26.81 -14.77 -10.68
N ARG A 51 -25.83 -13.87 -10.62
CA ARG A 51 -25.30 -13.12 -11.76
C ARG A 51 -23.80 -13.33 -11.86
N THR A 52 -23.28 -13.39 -13.08
CA THR A 52 -21.87 -13.13 -13.34
C THR A 52 -21.73 -11.76 -13.99
N VAL A 53 -20.69 -11.02 -13.62
CA VAL A 53 -20.43 -9.67 -14.13
C VAL A 53 -19.01 -9.62 -14.65
N HIS A 54 -18.87 -9.38 -15.95
CA HIS A 54 -17.59 -9.15 -16.60
C HIS A 54 -17.37 -7.65 -16.73
N ALA A 55 -16.34 -7.13 -16.07
CA ALA A 55 -15.88 -5.77 -16.22
C ALA A 55 -14.79 -5.74 -17.31
N THR A 56 -15.01 -4.96 -18.36
CA THR A 56 -14.10 -4.87 -19.50
C THR A 56 -13.67 -3.42 -19.75
N GLN A 57 -12.40 -3.24 -20.12
CA GLN A 57 -11.85 -1.98 -20.63
C GLN A 57 -11.07 -2.28 -21.90
N GLU A 58 -11.30 -1.50 -22.96
CA GLU A 58 -10.57 -1.65 -24.24
C GLU A 58 -10.60 -3.10 -24.78
N GLY A 59 -11.75 -3.78 -24.62
CA GLY A 59 -11.95 -5.17 -25.04
C GLY A 59 -11.29 -6.23 -24.16
N LYS A 60 -10.61 -5.85 -23.07
CA LYS A 60 -9.95 -6.78 -22.14
C LYS A 60 -10.76 -6.90 -20.85
N CYS A 61 -10.93 -8.13 -20.36
CA CYS A 61 -11.55 -8.39 -19.06
C CYS A 61 -10.58 -8.02 -17.94
N ILE A 62 -10.92 -7.03 -17.12
CA ILE A 62 -10.08 -6.57 -16.00
C ILE A 62 -10.51 -7.19 -14.68
N HIS A 63 -11.81 -7.52 -14.56
CA HIS A 63 -12.42 -8.03 -13.33
C HIS A 63 -13.64 -8.90 -13.66
N LEU A 64 -13.81 -9.99 -12.91
CA LEU A 64 -14.99 -10.86 -12.95
C LEU A 64 -15.58 -10.93 -11.54
N ALA A 65 -16.90 -10.81 -11.43
CA ALA A 65 -17.62 -11.10 -10.21
C ALA A 65 -18.73 -12.12 -10.41
N VAL A 66 -18.95 -12.95 -9.39
CA VAL A 66 -20.18 -13.72 -9.19
C VAL A 66 -20.93 -13.08 -8.03
N VAL A 67 -22.18 -12.70 -8.26
CA VAL A 67 -23.02 -12.03 -7.26
C VAL A 67 -24.26 -12.88 -7.03
N SER A 68 -24.51 -13.22 -5.77
CA SER A 68 -25.68 -14.00 -5.37
C SER A 68 -26.60 -13.18 -4.49
N PHE A 69 -27.89 -13.28 -4.79
CA PHE A 69 -28.96 -12.55 -4.16
C PHE A 69 -29.97 -13.52 -3.56
N ALA A 70 -30.47 -13.17 -2.38
CA ALA A 70 -31.51 -13.90 -1.69
C ALA A 70 -32.75 -13.02 -1.65
N ARG A 71 -33.91 -13.63 -1.89
CA ARG A 71 -35.18 -12.94 -1.70
C ARG A 71 -35.33 -12.64 -0.21
N THR A 72 -35.67 -11.40 0.12
CA THR A 72 -35.89 -10.96 1.50
C THR A 72 -36.91 -11.89 2.15
N PRO A 73 -36.59 -12.54 3.28
CA PRO A 73 -37.50 -13.47 3.90
C PRO A 73 -38.80 -12.76 4.29
N SER A 74 -39.94 -13.44 4.11
CA SER A 74 -41.19 -13.02 4.73
C SER A 74 -40.98 -12.81 6.23
N LYS A 75 -41.73 -11.90 6.88
CA LYS A 75 -41.68 -11.57 8.33
C LYS A 75 -41.88 -12.74 9.32
N LYS A 76 -41.77 -13.99 8.87
CA LYS A 76 -41.85 -15.19 9.70
C LYS A 76 -40.64 -15.25 10.65
N PRO A 77 -40.83 -15.72 11.90
CA PRO A 77 -39.74 -15.89 12.84
C PRO A 77 -38.67 -16.84 12.28
N GLN A 78 -37.41 -16.48 12.44
CA GLN A 78 -36.30 -17.39 12.15
C GLN A 78 -36.13 -18.34 13.34
N HIS A 79 -36.06 -19.65 13.07
CA HIS A 79 -35.93 -20.67 14.11
C HIS A 79 -34.49 -20.92 14.57
N ILE A 80 -33.49 -20.51 13.77
CA ILE A 80 -32.06 -20.72 14.06
C ILE A 80 -31.34 -19.41 13.74
N HIS A 81 -30.66 -18.84 14.74
CA HIS A 81 -29.88 -17.62 14.60
C HIS A 81 -28.70 -17.63 15.58
N HIS A 82 -27.47 -17.45 15.07
CA HIS A 82 -26.26 -17.25 15.86
C HIS A 82 -25.25 -16.44 15.04
N ALA A 83 -24.35 -15.74 15.72
CA ALA A 83 -23.23 -15.03 15.11
C ALA A 83 -22.04 -14.98 16.08
N SER A 84 -20.82 -14.81 15.56
CA SER A 84 -19.70 -14.42 16.41
C SER A 84 -19.99 -13.06 17.04
N GLY A 85 -19.66 -12.89 18.32
CA GLY A 85 -19.73 -11.58 18.99
C GLY A 85 -18.59 -10.65 18.54
N MET A 86 -18.83 -9.35 18.68
CA MET A 86 -17.80 -8.32 18.52
C MET A 86 -16.85 -8.34 19.72
N ALA A 87 -15.55 -8.14 19.49
CA ALA A 87 -14.59 -7.95 20.57
C ALA A 87 -14.94 -6.68 21.38
N ALA A 88 -14.67 -6.70 22.68
CA ALA A 88 -14.86 -5.54 23.55
C ALA A 88 -13.82 -4.46 23.21
N VAL A 89 -14.19 -3.58 22.27
CA VAL A 89 -13.40 -2.42 21.87
C VAL A 89 -14.02 -1.13 22.42
N GLY A 90 -13.22 -0.05 22.49
CA GLY A 90 -13.74 1.27 22.82
C GLY A 90 -14.85 1.72 21.86
N LYS A 91 -15.65 2.70 22.29
CA LYS A 91 -16.71 3.29 21.46
C LYS A 91 -16.12 3.91 20.18
N PRO A 92 -16.89 3.95 19.07
CA PRO A 92 -16.47 4.72 17.91
C PRO A 92 -16.26 6.19 18.29
N PRO A 93 -15.41 6.92 17.55
CA PRO A 93 -15.21 8.34 17.76
C PRO A 93 -16.51 9.12 17.52
N ALA A 94 -16.53 10.39 17.95
CA ALA A 94 -17.69 11.27 17.83
C ALA A 94 -18.22 11.32 16.38
N GLU A 95 -19.53 11.53 16.21
CA GLU A 95 -20.17 11.49 14.89
C GLU A 95 -19.78 12.67 13.99
N GLU A 96 -19.14 13.70 14.54
CA GLU A 96 -18.71 14.91 13.82
C GLU A 96 -17.91 14.56 12.56
N ARG A 97 -18.34 15.13 11.43
CA ARG A 97 -17.64 15.01 10.15
C ARG A 97 -16.78 16.24 9.96
N HIS A 98 -15.47 16.04 9.91
CA HIS A 98 -14.55 17.12 9.58
C HIS A 98 -14.65 17.43 8.08
N MET A 99 -15.26 18.58 7.76
CA MET A 99 -15.25 19.19 6.43
C MET A 99 -13.83 19.67 6.12
N CYS A 100 -12.98 18.78 5.59
CA CYS A 100 -11.67 19.15 5.09
C CYS A 100 -11.68 19.03 3.57
N GLN A 101 -11.27 20.09 2.87
CA GLN A 101 -11.18 20.08 1.40
C GLN A 101 -9.96 19.26 0.98
N LYS A 102 -10.14 17.95 0.82
CA LYS A 102 -9.08 17.01 0.42
C LYS A 102 -9.09 16.81 -1.11
N GLN A 103 -7.92 16.52 -1.68
CA GLN A 103 -7.75 16.27 -3.12
C GLN A 103 -7.21 14.86 -3.39
N GLY A 104 -7.45 14.33 -4.59
CA GLY A 104 -6.94 13.02 -5.00
C GLY A 104 -7.56 11.86 -4.22
N ILE A 105 -6.74 10.87 -3.83
CA ILE A 105 -7.20 9.67 -3.11
C ILE A 105 -7.86 9.99 -1.77
N ASP A 106 -7.45 11.09 -1.12
CA ASP A 106 -7.99 11.52 0.15
C ASP A 106 -9.44 12.00 0.07
N ALA A 107 -9.91 12.41 -1.11
CA ALA A 107 -11.28 12.85 -1.35
C ALA A 107 -12.28 11.69 -1.29
N ILE A 108 -11.87 10.50 -1.75
CA ILE A 108 -12.70 9.28 -1.72
C ILE A 108 -12.39 8.38 -0.51
N ALA A 109 -11.39 8.75 0.28
CA ALA A 109 -10.96 7.96 1.41
C ALA A 109 -12.00 7.98 2.54
N PRO A 110 -12.31 6.82 3.14
CA PRO A 110 -13.23 6.74 4.26
C PRO A 110 -12.70 7.42 5.52
N ASP A 111 -13.60 7.70 6.46
CA ASP A 111 -13.20 7.98 7.83
C ASP A 111 -12.73 6.65 8.45
N MET A 112 -11.52 6.64 8.99
CA MET A 112 -10.91 5.47 9.62
C MET A 112 -10.26 5.86 10.95
N LEU A 113 -10.46 5.01 11.96
CA LEU A 113 -9.75 5.09 13.24
C LEU A 113 -9.28 3.70 13.66
N ALA A 114 -7.97 3.49 13.66
CA ALA A 114 -7.38 2.28 14.22
C ALA A 114 -7.59 2.25 15.74
N VAL A 115 -8.10 1.12 16.24
CA VAL A 115 -8.40 0.92 17.66
C VAL A 115 -7.32 0.10 18.34
N SER A 116 -6.95 -1.02 17.71
CA SER A 116 -5.94 -1.92 18.24
C SER A 116 -5.25 -2.62 17.10
N PHE A 117 -3.97 -2.78 17.29
CA PHE A 117 -3.12 -3.68 16.53
C PHE A 117 -2.42 -4.56 17.57
N GLY A 118 -2.26 -5.86 17.30
CA GLY A 118 -1.45 -6.71 18.19
C GLY A 118 -0.09 -6.06 18.43
N ASP A 119 0.46 -6.18 19.64
CA ASP A 119 1.74 -5.55 19.94
C ASP A 119 2.88 -6.16 19.10
N ASP A 120 4.05 -5.51 19.12
CA ASP A 120 5.21 -6.01 18.37
C ASP A 120 5.67 -7.40 18.81
N SER A 121 5.30 -7.84 20.02
CA SER A 121 5.59 -9.19 20.55
C SER A 121 4.63 -10.26 20.04
N THR A 122 3.46 -9.87 19.52
CA THR A 122 2.48 -10.77 18.93
C THR A 122 2.98 -11.23 17.55
N PRO A 123 3.06 -12.55 17.28
CA PRO A 123 3.45 -13.06 15.98
C PRO A 123 2.53 -12.54 14.85
N PRO A 124 3.06 -12.24 13.63
CA PRO A 124 2.27 -11.64 12.56
C PRO A 124 0.95 -12.37 12.24
N GLN A 125 0.96 -13.71 12.28
CA GLN A 125 -0.23 -14.54 12.00
C GLN A 125 -1.36 -14.40 13.05
N ASP A 126 -1.01 -13.97 14.25
CA ASP A 126 -1.92 -13.81 15.39
C ASP A 126 -2.33 -12.34 15.62
N ARG A 127 -1.72 -11.40 14.87
CA ARG A 127 -2.08 -9.99 14.96
C ARG A 127 -3.46 -9.76 14.35
N VAL A 128 -4.29 -9.04 15.10
CA VAL A 128 -5.62 -8.63 14.70
C VAL A 128 -5.67 -7.12 14.61
N LEU A 129 -5.92 -6.61 13.41
CA LEU A 129 -6.19 -5.21 13.17
C LEU A 129 -7.67 -4.93 13.41
N ARG A 130 -7.96 -3.96 14.29
CA ARG A 130 -9.31 -3.44 14.51
C ARG A 130 -9.38 -1.97 14.12
N CYS A 131 -10.30 -1.64 13.24
CA CYS A 131 -10.48 -0.30 12.71
C CYS A 131 -11.96 0.06 12.67
N TRP A 132 -12.33 1.22 13.22
CA TRP A 132 -13.61 1.85 12.93
C TRP A 132 -13.55 2.46 11.54
N ILE A 133 -14.53 2.15 10.68
CA ILE A 133 -14.63 2.67 9.33
C ILE A 133 -16.05 3.14 9.02
N ARG A 134 -16.17 4.23 8.26
CA ARG A 134 -17.44 4.66 7.65
C ARG A 134 -17.19 5.47 6.38
N ALA A 135 -18.22 5.59 5.54
CA ALA A 135 -18.25 6.59 4.50
C ALA A 135 -18.16 7.99 5.13
N ARG A 136 -17.29 8.83 4.55
CA ARG A 136 -17.01 10.19 5.04
C ARG A 136 -18.22 11.10 4.91
N GLU A 137 -18.91 11.03 3.78
CA GLU A 137 -20.07 11.85 3.47
C GLU A 137 -21.37 11.06 3.63
N ASP A 138 -22.49 11.77 3.69
CA ASP A 138 -23.81 11.14 3.61
C ASP A 138 -23.95 10.40 2.30
N ILE A 139 -24.46 9.17 2.42
CA ILE A 139 -24.76 8.36 1.25
C ILE A 139 -26.04 8.88 0.61
N LEU A 140 -25.92 9.32 -0.65
CA LEU A 140 -27.09 9.60 -1.49
C LEU A 140 -27.95 8.33 -1.60
N HIS A 141 -29.26 8.48 -1.50
CA HIS A 141 -30.20 7.36 -1.37
C HIS A 141 -29.95 6.51 -0.11
N ALA A 142 -29.81 7.17 1.03
CA ALA A 142 -29.63 6.55 2.35
C ALA A 142 -30.62 5.40 2.65
N ASP A 143 -31.81 5.35 2.06
CA ASP A 143 -32.74 4.24 2.33
C ASP A 143 -32.51 3.00 1.46
N ASP A 144 -31.65 3.06 0.43
CA ASP A 144 -31.35 1.94 -0.45
C ASP A 144 -30.22 1.07 0.12
N ILE A 145 -30.61 -0.09 0.63
CA ILE A 145 -29.67 -1.10 1.13
C ILE A 145 -28.62 -1.52 0.09
N THR A 146 -28.97 -1.52 -1.20
CA THR A 146 -28.01 -1.85 -2.25
C THR A 146 -26.85 -0.88 -2.26
N VAL A 147 -27.11 0.42 -2.07
CA VAL A 147 -26.08 1.45 -2.04
C VAL A 147 -25.18 1.22 -0.83
N HIS A 148 -25.73 0.97 0.36
CA HIS A 148 -24.93 0.64 1.53
C HIS A 148 -24.10 -0.65 1.36
N GLN A 149 -24.64 -1.69 0.73
CA GLN A 149 -23.89 -2.90 0.40
C GLN A 149 -22.75 -2.60 -0.59
N ALA A 150 -23.02 -1.79 -1.62
CA ALA A 150 -22.02 -1.39 -2.61
C ALA A 150 -20.90 -0.54 -1.98
N VAL A 151 -21.24 0.36 -1.06
CA VAL A 151 -20.24 1.14 -0.31
C VAL A 151 -19.46 0.23 0.62
N LEU A 152 -20.09 -0.70 1.34
CA LEU A 152 -19.37 -1.67 2.18
C LEU A 152 -18.40 -2.54 1.36
N VAL A 153 -18.78 -2.96 0.14
CA VAL A 153 -17.86 -3.64 -0.80
C VAL A 153 -16.67 -2.77 -1.20
N PHE A 154 -16.87 -1.46 -1.31
CA PHE A 154 -15.78 -0.54 -1.58
C PHE A 154 -14.86 -0.39 -0.35
N LEU A 155 -15.44 -0.23 0.83
CA LEU A 155 -14.72 -0.06 2.10
C LEU A 155 -13.94 -1.32 2.50
N SER A 156 -14.44 -2.52 2.20
CA SER A 156 -13.76 -3.77 2.57
C SER A 156 -12.39 -3.94 1.89
N ASP A 157 -12.23 -3.41 0.68
CA ASP A 157 -10.97 -3.49 -0.08
C ASP A 157 -9.86 -2.58 0.51
N TRP A 158 -10.25 -1.46 1.17
CA TRP A 158 -9.30 -0.52 1.78
C TRP A 158 -8.43 -1.15 2.87
N LEU A 159 -9.03 -1.94 3.75
CA LEU A 159 -8.32 -2.55 4.88
C LEU A 159 -7.70 -3.91 4.53
N ALA A 160 -8.33 -4.66 3.62
CA ALA A 160 -7.90 -6.01 3.28
C ALA A 160 -6.46 -6.04 2.73
N ILE A 161 -6.15 -5.22 1.72
CA ILE A 161 -4.83 -5.23 1.05
C ILE A 161 -3.70 -4.74 1.97
N ALA A 162 -4.02 -3.85 2.91
CA ALA A 162 -3.06 -3.27 3.84
C ALA A 162 -2.79 -4.16 5.07
N THR A 163 -3.62 -5.19 5.31
CA THR A 163 -3.55 -6.01 6.53
C THR A 163 -2.19 -6.68 6.69
N ALA A 164 -1.65 -7.32 5.65
CA ALA A 164 -0.37 -8.00 5.73
C ALA A 164 0.82 -7.02 5.92
N PRO A 165 0.91 -5.89 5.17
CA PRO A 165 1.89 -4.85 5.47
C PRO A 165 1.86 -4.37 6.92
N TYR A 166 0.68 -4.19 7.52
CA TYR A 166 0.56 -3.89 8.95
C TYR A 166 1.03 -5.06 9.81
N ALA A 167 0.53 -6.28 9.58
CA ALA A 167 0.89 -7.51 10.30
C ALA A 167 2.41 -7.70 10.43
N HIS A 168 3.16 -7.36 9.38
CA HIS A 168 4.61 -7.50 9.33
C HIS A 168 5.39 -6.23 9.72
N GLY A 169 4.71 -5.16 10.15
CA GLY A 169 5.35 -3.93 10.63
C GLY A 169 5.89 -3.03 9.51
N TYR A 170 5.55 -3.30 8.25
CA TYR A 170 5.97 -2.50 7.10
C TYR A 170 5.18 -1.21 6.98
N PHE A 171 3.88 -1.23 7.31
CA PHE A 171 3.07 -0.03 7.40
C PHE A 171 2.85 0.33 8.87
N ARG A 172 2.79 1.64 9.15
CA ARG A 172 2.32 2.16 10.44
C ARG A 172 1.03 2.91 10.20
N PHE A 173 0.05 2.75 11.10
CA PHE A 173 -1.17 3.55 11.02
C PHE A 173 -0.80 5.01 11.32
N PRO A 174 -0.97 5.90 10.34
CA PRO A 174 -0.61 7.31 10.45
C PRO A 174 -1.73 8.10 11.14
N GLU A 175 -1.47 9.37 11.45
CA GLU A 175 -2.54 10.32 11.77
C GLU A 175 -3.40 10.67 10.52
N SER A 176 -2.90 10.42 9.30
CA SER A 176 -3.64 10.61 8.04
C SER A 176 -3.30 9.62 6.91
N ILE A 177 -4.26 9.24 6.06
CA ILE A 177 -4.06 8.24 4.97
C ILE A 177 -2.92 8.64 4.00
N ALA A 178 -2.79 9.92 3.67
CA ALA A 178 -1.66 10.41 2.88
C ALA A 178 -0.29 10.16 3.52
N GLU A 179 -0.20 10.20 4.86
CA GLU A 179 1.00 9.83 5.60
C GLU A 179 1.21 8.32 5.69
N SER A 180 0.16 7.48 5.67
CA SER A 180 0.36 6.01 5.61
C SER A 180 1.07 5.65 4.32
N VAL A 181 0.55 6.14 3.19
CA VAL A 181 1.09 5.86 1.85
C VAL A 181 2.53 6.40 1.72
N LYS A 182 2.84 7.54 2.34
CA LYS A 182 4.22 8.03 2.44
C LYS A 182 5.08 7.17 3.37
N SER A 183 4.57 6.76 4.53
CA SER A 183 5.31 5.91 5.49
C SER A 183 5.63 4.52 4.94
N SER A 184 4.78 3.99 4.06
CA SER A 184 4.98 2.73 3.32
C SER A 184 6.24 2.73 2.44
N ILE A 185 6.74 3.92 2.08
CA ILE A 185 7.96 4.12 1.30
C ILE A 185 9.18 4.29 2.23
N LEU A 186 8.96 4.63 3.50
CA LEU A 186 9.96 5.23 4.40
C LEU A 186 10.60 4.28 5.42
N VAL A 187 10.22 3.00 5.48
CA VAL A 187 10.76 2.03 6.48
C VAL A 187 11.67 0.99 5.83
N GLY A 188 12.53 1.36 4.86
CA GLY A 188 13.64 0.50 4.42
C GLY A 188 13.29 -0.93 3.93
N THR A 189 12.00 -1.21 3.71
CA THR A 189 11.43 -2.49 3.31
C THR A 189 10.53 -2.22 2.13
N GLU A 190 11.06 -2.41 0.93
CA GLU A 190 10.31 -2.13 -0.28
C GLU A 190 9.38 -3.33 -0.56
N ILE A 191 8.11 -3.22 -0.16
CA ILE A 191 7.07 -4.07 -0.72
C ILE A 191 6.88 -3.59 -2.17
N GLY A 192 7.00 -4.50 -3.14
CA GLY A 192 6.69 -4.18 -4.53
C GLY A 192 5.18 -3.88 -4.68
N MET A 193 4.72 -3.64 -5.92
CA MET A 193 3.31 -3.27 -6.15
C MET A 193 2.34 -4.29 -5.52
N LEU A 194 1.63 -3.84 -4.49
CA LEU A 194 0.51 -4.58 -3.89
C LEU A 194 -0.60 -4.70 -4.91
N SER A 195 -1.22 -5.86 -5.02
CA SER A 195 -2.35 -6.05 -5.94
C SER A 195 -3.34 -7.05 -5.40
N THR A 196 -4.61 -6.69 -5.34
CA THR A 196 -5.69 -7.62 -5.00
C THR A 196 -5.80 -8.69 -6.09
N LEU A 197 -5.78 -9.98 -5.72
CA LEU A 197 -6.00 -11.09 -6.63
C LEU A 197 -7.48 -11.47 -6.65
N ASN A 198 -8.08 -11.59 -5.46
CA ASN A 198 -9.49 -11.90 -5.29
C ASN A 198 -10.08 -11.17 -4.07
N HIS A 199 -11.40 -11.13 -4.02
CA HIS A 199 -12.14 -10.66 -2.84
C HIS A 199 -13.48 -11.39 -2.78
N SER A 200 -13.82 -11.92 -1.61
CA SER A 200 -15.10 -12.59 -1.38
C SER A 200 -15.74 -12.04 -0.13
N ILE A 201 -16.98 -11.59 -0.21
CA ILE A 201 -17.75 -11.03 0.90
C ILE A 201 -19.11 -11.73 1.01
N CYS A 202 -19.51 -12.05 2.23
CA CYS A 202 -20.83 -12.54 2.59
C CYS A 202 -21.51 -11.54 3.53
N PHE A 203 -22.75 -11.17 3.21
CA PHE A 203 -23.59 -10.32 4.06
C PHE A 203 -24.51 -11.19 4.90
N HIS A 204 -24.57 -10.90 6.20
CA HIS A 204 -25.33 -11.67 7.18
C HIS A 204 -26.59 -10.90 7.60
N SER A 205 -26.39 -9.74 8.23
CA SER A 205 -27.45 -8.87 8.75
C SER A 205 -27.73 -7.74 7.78
N SER A 206 -28.09 -8.05 6.53
CA SER A 206 -28.14 -7.05 5.44
C SER A 206 -28.99 -5.83 5.79
N SER A 207 -30.15 -6.00 6.43
CA SER A 207 -31.02 -4.87 6.82
C SER A 207 -30.41 -3.88 7.82
N SER A 208 -29.32 -4.26 8.49
CA SER A 208 -28.63 -3.44 9.49
C SER A 208 -27.38 -2.76 8.93
N ILE A 209 -27.05 -2.96 7.64
CA ILE A 209 -25.87 -2.35 7.04
C ILE A 209 -26.15 -0.87 6.77
N ARG A 210 -25.40 -0.03 7.48
CA ARG A 210 -25.37 1.44 7.33
C ARG A 210 -23.92 1.86 7.14
N ALA A 211 -23.49 1.95 5.88
CA ALA A 211 -22.10 2.27 5.55
C ALA A 211 -21.68 3.72 5.85
N ASP A 212 -22.65 4.60 6.12
CA ASP A 212 -22.50 5.98 6.61
C ASP A 212 -22.41 6.07 8.16
N GLU A 213 -22.70 4.97 8.86
CA GLU A 213 -22.45 4.81 10.29
C GLU A 213 -21.12 4.11 10.56
N TRP A 214 -20.58 4.32 11.76
CA TRP A 214 -19.39 3.62 12.20
C TRP A 214 -19.61 2.10 12.25
N MET A 215 -18.79 1.38 11.50
CA MET A 215 -18.68 -0.07 11.51
C MET A 215 -17.30 -0.48 12.02
N LEU A 216 -17.23 -1.50 12.87
CA LEU A 216 -15.95 -2.07 13.29
C LEU A 216 -15.53 -3.15 12.30
N VAL A 217 -14.35 -3.00 11.71
CA VAL A 217 -13.69 -4.05 10.94
C VAL A 217 -12.64 -4.70 11.82
N GLU A 218 -12.76 -6.01 12.01
CA GLU A 218 -11.74 -6.87 12.59
C GLU A 218 -11.14 -7.71 11.47
N VAL A 219 -9.84 -7.57 11.21
CA VAL A 219 -9.15 -8.27 10.14
C VAL A 219 -7.81 -8.83 10.62
N ASN A 220 -7.50 -10.07 10.23
CA ASN A 220 -6.22 -10.71 10.51
C ASN A 220 -5.58 -11.27 9.22
N CYS A 221 -4.28 -11.54 9.31
CA CYS A 221 -3.49 -12.14 8.23
C CYS A 221 -2.91 -13.47 8.70
N PRO A 222 -3.67 -14.58 8.64
CA PRO A 222 -3.19 -15.87 9.14
C PRO A 222 -2.05 -16.48 8.31
N TRP A 223 -1.84 -16.00 7.08
CA TRP A 223 -0.81 -16.52 6.19
C TRP A 223 -0.29 -15.46 5.20
N ALA A 224 1.04 -15.42 5.06
CA ALA A 224 1.74 -14.73 4.00
C ALA A 224 2.95 -15.57 3.55
N GLY A 225 3.15 -15.68 2.23
CA GLY A 225 4.18 -16.52 1.61
C GLY A 225 4.06 -16.48 0.09
N ASP A 226 5.11 -16.87 -0.63
CA ASP A 226 5.13 -16.93 -2.10
C ASP A 226 4.63 -15.64 -2.78
N GLU A 227 5.06 -14.48 -2.27
CA GLU A 227 4.62 -13.15 -2.72
C GLU A 227 3.10 -12.92 -2.61
N ARG A 228 2.42 -13.64 -1.71
CA ARG A 228 0.98 -13.53 -1.46
C ARG A 228 0.69 -13.41 0.03
N CYS A 229 -0.51 -12.94 0.34
CA CYS A 229 -1.04 -12.89 1.69
C CYS A 229 -2.56 -13.03 1.68
N LEU A 230 -3.10 -13.56 2.77
CA LEU A 230 -4.54 -13.74 2.97
C LEU A 230 -5.03 -12.83 4.09
N ALA A 231 -6.03 -12.01 3.81
CA ALA A 231 -6.81 -11.28 4.81
C ALA A 231 -8.13 -12.01 5.06
N ILE A 232 -8.51 -12.16 6.34
CA ILE A 232 -9.83 -12.65 6.77
C ILE A 232 -10.43 -11.64 7.73
N ALA A 233 -11.68 -11.24 7.49
CA ALA A 233 -12.30 -10.17 8.24
C ALA A 233 -13.75 -10.41 8.62
N LYS A 234 -14.16 -9.72 9.69
CA LYS A 234 -15.53 -9.56 10.16
C LYS A 234 -15.85 -8.08 10.28
N VAL A 235 -17.08 -7.71 9.94
CA VAL A 235 -17.60 -6.34 10.02
C VAL A 235 -18.77 -6.32 10.97
N PHE A 236 -18.76 -5.42 11.94
CA PHE A 236 -19.78 -5.30 12.98
C PHE A 236 -20.40 -3.90 12.99
N THR A 237 -21.66 -3.81 13.44
CA THR A 237 -22.24 -2.52 13.85
C THR A 237 -21.56 -2.00 15.12
N LYS A 238 -21.75 -0.71 15.43
CA LYS A 238 -21.31 -0.11 16.71
C LYS A 238 -21.84 -0.85 17.95
N ASP A 239 -23.00 -1.50 17.83
CA ASP A 239 -23.66 -2.27 18.90
C ASP A 239 -23.27 -3.76 18.90
N GLY A 240 -22.39 -4.19 17.98
CA GLY A 240 -21.81 -5.52 17.96
C GLY A 240 -22.54 -6.58 17.13
N ALA A 241 -23.51 -6.19 16.29
CA ALA A 241 -24.15 -7.11 15.35
C ALA A 241 -23.23 -7.41 14.16
N LEU A 242 -23.03 -8.70 13.82
CA LEU A 242 -22.21 -9.11 12.68
C LEU A 242 -22.94 -8.78 11.36
N LEU A 243 -22.37 -7.85 10.59
CA LEU A 243 -22.88 -7.37 9.31
C LEU A 243 -22.40 -8.23 8.15
N ALA A 244 -21.09 -8.47 8.08
CA ALA A 244 -20.46 -9.15 6.96
C ALA A 244 -19.20 -9.90 7.39
N SER A 245 -18.77 -10.85 6.56
CA SER A 245 -17.43 -11.44 6.61
C SER A 245 -16.82 -11.44 5.23
N TYR A 246 -15.53 -11.17 5.13
CA TYR A 246 -14.84 -11.20 3.84
C TYR A 246 -13.46 -11.83 3.93
N THR A 247 -12.99 -12.30 2.78
CA THR A 247 -11.63 -12.80 2.58
C THR A 247 -11.04 -12.19 1.32
N GLN A 248 -9.75 -11.92 1.34
CA GLN A 248 -9.04 -11.40 0.18
C GLN A 248 -7.63 -11.96 0.14
N GLU A 249 -7.26 -12.50 -1.01
CA GLU A 249 -5.89 -12.79 -1.32
C GLU A 249 -5.27 -11.62 -2.11
N SER A 250 -4.09 -11.20 -1.71
CA SER A 250 -3.35 -10.13 -2.37
C SER A 250 -1.94 -10.59 -2.69
N ARG A 251 -1.42 -10.12 -3.84
CA ARG A 251 0.00 -10.17 -4.15
C ARG A 251 0.72 -9.15 -3.28
N MET A 252 1.66 -9.63 -2.47
CA MET A 252 2.59 -8.84 -1.67
C MET A 252 4.01 -9.29 -2.01
N PRO A 253 4.56 -8.82 -3.13
CA PRO A 253 5.92 -9.17 -3.48
C PRO A 253 6.85 -8.40 -2.56
N HIS A 254 7.81 -9.08 -1.95
CA HIS A 254 8.99 -8.36 -1.51
C HIS A 254 9.67 -7.85 -2.77
N LEU A 255 9.90 -6.53 -2.89
CA LEU A 255 11.01 -6.11 -3.72
C LEU A 255 12.20 -6.79 -3.05
N CYS A 256 12.77 -7.81 -3.72
CA CYS A 256 13.72 -8.72 -3.09
C CYS A 256 14.59 -7.94 -2.11
N LEU A 257 14.64 -8.40 -0.85
CA LEU A 257 15.79 -8.17 0.01
C LEU A 257 16.97 -8.10 -0.94
N LEU A 258 17.59 -6.93 -1.00
CA LEU A 258 18.88 -6.80 -1.60
C LEU A 258 19.64 -8.03 -1.08
N SER A 259 20.13 -8.89 -1.98
CA SER A 259 20.93 -10.02 -1.55
C SER A 259 21.98 -9.48 -0.56
N PRO A 260 22.49 -10.24 0.42
CA PRO A 260 23.44 -9.70 1.40
C PRO A 260 24.53 -8.81 0.76
N GLU A 261 24.93 -9.18 -0.45
CA GLU A 261 25.78 -8.42 -1.37
C GLU A 261 25.21 -7.03 -1.75
N LEU A 262 23.96 -6.94 -2.24
CA LEU A 262 23.30 -5.68 -2.56
C LEU A 262 22.98 -4.82 -1.31
N GLU A 263 22.83 -5.40 -0.11
CA GLU A 263 22.64 -4.63 1.14
C GLU A 263 23.95 -3.93 1.53
N ASP A 264 25.10 -4.56 1.28
CA ASP A 264 26.39 -3.91 1.41
C ASP A 264 26.56 -2.79 0.37
N ALA A 265 26.12 -3.00 -0.88
CA ALA A 265 26.10 -1.96 -1.91
C ALA A 265 25.24 -0.75 -1.51
N LYS A 266 24.06 -1.00 -0.94
CA LYS A 266 23.18 0.02 -0.38
C LYS A 266 23.88 0.76 0.76
N THR A 267 24.47 0.05 1.71
CA THR A 267 25.20 0.65 2.85
C THR A 267 26.32 1.57 2.38
N ILE A 268 27.08 1.18 1.36
CA ILE A 268 28.14 2.00 0.75
C ILE A 268 27.57 3.30 0.15
N LEU A 269 26.48 3.20 -0.63
CA LEU A 269 25.85 4.35 -1.28
C LEU A 269 25.25 5.33 -0.26
N TYR A 270 24.55 4.82 0.76
CA TYR A 270 23.97 5.64 1.83
C TYR A 270 25.04 6.30 2.71
N THR A 271 26.07 5.55 3.12
CA THR A 271 27.19 6.11 3.91
C THR A 271 27.88 7.25 3.16
N THR A 272 28.11 7.06 1.85
CA THR A 272 28.70 8.09 0.99
C THR A 272 27.79 9.32 0.88
N ALA A 273 26.49 9.11 0.69
CA ALA A 273 25.51 10.19 0.62
C ALA A 273 25.39 10.97 1.94
N ASP A 274 25.45 10.29 3.09
CA ASP A 274 25.34 10.94 4.40
C ASP A 274 26.61 11.71 4.77
N MET A 275 27.80 11.20 4.44
CA MET A 275 29.05 11.99 4.54
C MET A 275 28.92 13.30 3.75
N ILE A 276 28.35 13.22 2.55
CA ILE A 276 28.13 14.36 1.66
C ILE A 276 27.07 15.34 2.23
N LYS A 277 25.97 14.84 2.81
CA LYS A 277 24.93 15.69 3.44
C LYS A 277 25.48 16.49 4.62
N VAL A 278 26.24 15.84 5.51
CA VAL A 278 26.85 16.51 6.67
C VAL A 278 27.71 17.68 6.21
N LEU A 279 28.56 17.45 5.20
CA LEU A 279 29.42 18.48 4.64
C LEU A 279 28.65 19.56 3.86
N GLY A 280 27.55 19.18 3.21
CA GLY A 280 26.63 20.10 2.57
C GLY A 280 25.93 21.06 3.52
N SER A 281 25.55 20.59 4.69
CA SER A 281 24.94 21.43 5.72
C SER A 281 25.90 22.49 6.27
N GLU A 282 27.21 22.21 6.24
CA GLU A 282 28.27 23.14 6.63
C GLU A 282 28.80 24.00 5.46
N ALA A 283 28.39 23.69 4.22
CA ALA A 283 28.89 24.35 3.02
C ALA A 283 28.74 25.88 3.01
N PRO A 284 27.63 26.50 3.49
CA PRO A 284 27.51 27.96 3.55
C PRO A 284 28.60 28.60 4.41
N ARG A 285 28.95 27.98 5.54
CA ARG A 285 29.97 28.44 6.48
C ARG A 285 31.40 28.25 5.92
N LEU A 286 31.61 27.21 5.13
CA LEU A 286 32.89 26.88 4.51
C LEU A 286 33.19 27.72 3.24
N LEU A 287 32.14 28.15 2.54
CA LEU A 287 32.24 29.08 1.41
C LEU A 287 32.70 30.48 1.84
N GLU A 288 32.32 30.92 3.04
CA GLU A 288 32.80 32.19 3.63
C GLU A 288 34.30 32.16 3.99
N GLN A 289 34.90 30.98 4.10
CA GLN A 289 36.31 30.78 4.51
C GLN A 289 37.24 30.39 3.35
N ASP A 290 36.74 30.35 2.12
CA ASP A 290 37.50 29.91 0.92
C ASP A 290 38.06 28.47 1.01
N LEU A 291 37.49 27.65 1.89
CA LEU A 291 37.90 26.26 2.16
C LEU A 291 37.04 25.22 1.42
N ALA A 292 36.05 25.67 0.65
CA ALA A 292 35.11 24.79 -0.03
C ALA A 292 35.81 23.79 -0.98
N ALA A 293 36.68 24.26 -1.88
CA ALA A 293 37.34 23.38 -2.86
C ALA A 293 38.27 22.31 -2.22
N PRO A 294 39.14 22.64 -1.25
CA PRO A 294 39.94 21.63 -0.53
C PRO A 294 39.11 20.56 0.20
N ILE A 295 38.02 20.97 0.86
CA ILE A 295 37.16 20.06 1.63
C ILE A 295 36.38 19.12 0.69
N ILE A 296 35.93 19.64 -0.44
CA ILE A 296 35.26 18.87 -1.48
C ILE A 296 36.19 17.81 -2.09
N ALA A 297 37.44 18.19 -2.39
CA ALA A 297 38.44 17.26 -2.89
C ALA A 297 38.78 16.18 -1.86
N ALA A 298 38.95 16.57 -0.59
CA ALA A 298 39.20 15.64 0.50
C ALA A 298 38.04 14.65 0.72
N THR A 299 36.80 15.09 0.58
CA THR A 299 35.60 14.27 0.78
C THR A 299 35.40 13.24 -0.33
N THR A 300 35.54 13.70 -1.58
CA THR A 300 35.53 12.82 -2.75
C THR A 300 36.64 11.76 -2.62
N GLY A 301 37.83 12.18 -2.18
CA GLY A 301 38.95 11.30 -1.90
C GLY A 301 38.69 10.30 -0.77
N LEU A 302 38.04 10.72 0.32
CA LEU A 302 37.68 9.84 1.44
C LEU A 302 36.64 8.80 1.05
N ALA A 303 35.62 9.17 0.28
CA ALA A 303 34.64 8.23 -0.26
C ALA A 303 35.30 7.18 -1.18
N GLN A 304 36.21 7.63 -2.05
CA GLN A 304 37.00 6.74 -2.91
C GLN A 304 37.88 5.80 -2.10
N LEU A 305 38.63 6.31 -1.11
CA LEU A 305 39.48 5.53 -0.23
C LEU A 305 38.68 4.51 0.58
N TYR A 306 37.49 4.87 1.07
CA TYR A 306 36.61 3.97 1.81
C TYR A 306 36.16 2.78 0.95
N VAL A 307 35.70 3.04 -0.27
CA VAL A 307 35.28 1.98 -1.20
C VAL A 307 36.47 1.12 -1.62
N SER A 308 37.63 1.73 -1.93
CA SER A 308 38.87 0.98 -2.25
C SER A 308 39.34 0.12 -1.08
N PHE A 309 39.23 0.61 0.15
CA PHE A 309 39.53 -0.17 1.36
C PHE A 309 38.61 -1.37 1.51
N LEU A 310 37.30 -1.21 1.27
CA LEU A 310 36.34 -2.32 1.31
C LEU A 310 36.65 -3.36 0.23
N ILE A 311 37.00 -2.94 -0.99
CA ILE A 311 37.41 -3.84 -2.07
C ILE A 311 38.68 -4.62 -1.66
N ASP A 312 39.73 -3.94 -1.19
CA ASP A 312 40.99 -4.57 -0.78
C ASP A 312 40.79 -5.54 0.40
N LYS A 313 39.94 -5.18 1.36
CA LYS A 313 39.57 -6.04 2.48
C LYS A 313 38.94 -7.36 2.00
N GLU A 314 37.98 -7.30 1.08
CA GLU A 314 37.32 -8.50 0.55
C GLU A 314 38.24 -9.31 -0.38
N MET A 315 39.14 -8.66 -1.12
CA MET A 315 40.18 -9.34 -1.90
C MET A 315 41.14 -10.14 -1.00
N ARG A 316 41.54 -9.58 0.15
CA ARG A 316 42.42 -10.26 1.13
C ARG A 316 41.72 -11.40 1.89
N SER A 317 40.41 -11.31 2.07
CA SER A 317 39.61 -12.38 2.69
C SER A 317 39.24 -13.50 1.71
N GLY A 318 39.58 -13.37 0.43
CA GLY A 318 39.27 -14.35 -0.62
C GLY A 318 37.83 -14.27 -1.14
N ASN A 319 37.10 -13.19 -0.83
CA ASN A 319 35.70 -13.01 -1.21
C ASN A 319 35.59 -12.20 -2.53
N PHE A 320 36.04 -12.82 -3.62
CA PHE A 320 36.20 -12.16 -4.92
C PHE A 320 34.88 -11.66 -5.53
N ASP A 321 33.77 -12.37 -5.30
CA ASP A 321 32.44 -11.96 -5.79
C ASP A 321 31.98 -10.66 -5.13
N LYS A 322 32.28 -10.50 -3.83
CA LYS A 322 31.96 -9.31 -3.05
C LYS A 322 32.86 -8.12 -3.42
N ALA A 323 34.16 -8.37 -3.63
CA ALA A 323 35.08 -7.36 -4.15
C ALA A 323 34.68 -6.86 -5.55
N SER A 324 34.27 -7.78 -6.43
CA SER A 324 33.76 -7.47 -7.77
C SER A 324 32.47 -6.63 -7.71
N LEU A 325 31.56 -6.98 -6.80
CA LEU A 325 30.35 -6.19 -6.57
C LEU A 325 30.69 -4.75 -6.11
N TYR A 326 31.55 -4.58 -5.11
CA TYR A 326 31.94 -3.25 -4.61
C TYR A 326 32.60 -2.41 -5.72
N SER A 327 33.37 -3.03 -6.60
CA SER A 327 33.89 -2.37 -7.80
C SER A 327 32.76 -1.91 -8.74
N ARG A 328 31.75 -2.76 -8.98
CA ARG A 328 30.57 -2.38 -9.80
C ARG A 328 29.75 -1.26 -9.19
N VAL A 329 29.63 -1.20 -7.85
CA VAL A 329 28.96 -0.08 -7.16
C VAL A 329 29.61 1.26 -7.53
N TYR A 330 30.95 1.28 -7.56
CA TYR A 330 31.73 2.46 -7.93
C TYR A 330 31.47 2.93 -9.37
N GLU A 331 31.20 2.00 -10.27
CA GLU A 331 30.96 2.29 -11.69
C GLU A 331 29.54 2.78 -12.00
N THR A 332 28.60 2.67 -11.05
CA THR A 332 27.20 3.01 -11.27
C THR A 332 26.96 4.49 -11.55
N GLY A 333 25.90 4.76 -12.33
CA GLY A 333 25.44 6.13 -12.57
C GLY A 333 25.09 6.88 -11.27
N ALA A 334 24.56 6.18 -10.26
CA ALA A 334 24.28 6.76 -8.95
C ALA A 334 25.56 7.18 -8.21
N MET A 335 26.58 6.33 -8.11
CA MET A 335 27.84 6.71 -7.46
C MET A 335 28.51 7.87 -8.21
N ARG A 336 28.50 7.85 -9.55
CA ARG A 336 29.00 8.98 -10.35
C ARG A 336 28.21 10.24 -10.11
N GLN A 337 26.88 10.18 -9.99
CA GLN A 337 26.03 11.33 -9.73
C GLN A 337 26.23 11.87 -8.31
N ILE A 338 26.34 10.99 -7.31
CA ILE A 338 26.66 11.32 -5.91
C ILE A 338 28.00 12.05 -5.85
N LEU A 339 29.05 11.54 -6.51
CA LEU A 339 30.37 12.17 -6.58
C LEU A 339 30.37 13.44 -7.47
N ALA A 340 29.54 13.51 -8.52
CA ALA A 340 29.47 14.64 -9.46
C ALA A 340 28.72 15.86 -8.92
N THR A 341 27.96 15.72 -7.84
CA THR A 341 27.35 16.82 -7.07
C THR A 341 28.36 17.93 -6.74
N PHE A 342 29.65 17.58 -6.74
CA PHE A 342 30.77 18.42 -6.36
C PHE A 342 31.68 18.87 -7.51
N THR A 343 31.51 18.37 -8.74
CA THR A 343 32.51 18.54 -9.82
C THR A 343 31.99 19.31 -11.04
N ALA A 344 30.92 20.10 -10.91
CA ALA A 344 30.43 20.87 -12.06
C ALA A 344 31.44 21.96 -12.48
N SER A 345 32.14 21.72 -13.58
CA SER A 345 32.93 22.74 -14.28
C SER A 345 31.98 23.75 -14.93
N GLY A 346 32.12 25.04 -14.59
CA GLY A 346 31.42 26.10 -15.32
C GLY A 346 31.95 26.24 -16.76
N PRO A 347 31.20 26.89 -17.68
CA PRO A 347 31.72 27.23 -19.00
C PRO A 347 32.91 28.18 -18.81
N GLY A 348 34.13 27.68 -19.05
CA GLY A 348 35.38 28.45 -18.87
C GLY A 348 36.45 27.79 -18.01
N GLY A 349 36.22 26.60 -17.44
CA GLY A 349 37.28 25.85 -16.73
C GLY A 349 37.65 26.35 -15.33
N ASP A 350 36.89 27.32 -14.79
CA ASP A 350 37.04 27.75 -13.41
C ASP A 350 36.19 26.84 -12.49
N VAL A 351 36.87 26.05 -11.66
CA VAL A 351 36.31 24.96 -10.84
C VAL A 351 35.56 25.50 -9.61
N THR A 352 35.63 26.80 -9.34
CA THR A 352 35.28 27.39 -8.04
C THR A 352 33.81 27.82 -7.87
N ARG A 353 32.95 27.74 -8.90
CA ARG A 353 31.64 28.44 -8.84
C ARG A 353 30.35 27.69 -9.13
N ALA A 354 30.32 26.35 -9.19
CA ALA A 354 29.05 25.65 -9.44
C ALA A 354 28.72 24.57 -8.39
N VAL A 355 28.65 24.97 -7.13
CA VAL A 355 27.82 24.25 -6.15
C VAL A 355 26.37 24.67 -6.41
N LYS A 356 25.56 23.82 -7.05
CA LYS A 356 24.11 24.09 -7.23
C LYS A 356 23.37 23.81 -5.93
N PRO A 357 22.93 24.80 -5.12
CA PRO A 357 22.35 24.58 -3.79
C PRO A 357 21.03 23.76 -3.81
N GLN A 358 20.38 23.70 -4.97
CA GLN A 358 19.14 22.96 -5.21
C GLN A 358 19.30 21.43 -5.10
N LEU A 359 20.50 20.89 -5.28
CA LEU A 359 20.78 19.45 -5.12
C LEU A 359 20.95 19.02 -3.65
N TRP A 360 21.13 19.98 -2.74
CA TRP A 360 21.54 19.72 -1.35
C TRP A 360 20.36 19.72 -0.37
N SER A 361 19.21 20.25 -0.79
CA SER A 361 18.13 20.64 0.11
C SER A 361 16.94 19.67 0.15
N SER A 362 16.88 18.66 -0.73
CA SER A 362 15.84 17.63 -0.64
C SER A 362 16.43 16.22 -0.52
N PRO A 363 16.24 15.55 0.63
CA PRO A 363 16.51 14.11 0.80
C PRO A 363 15.86 13.23 -0.29
N GLU A 364 14.77 13.72 -0.88
CA GLU A 364 13.93 13.02 -1.87
C GLU A 364 14.67 12.74 -3.20
N ASN A 365 15.76 13.46 -3.51
CA ASN A 365 16.50 13.30 -4.77
C ASN A 365 17.53 12.17 -4.77
N TRP A 366 17.98 11.69 -3.60
CA TRP A 366 19.05 10.69 -3.50
C TRP A 366 18.51 9.26 -3.48
N GLU A 367 17.38 9.08 -2.80
CA GLU A 367 16.77 7.78 -2.57
C GLU A 367 16.39 7.10 -3.89
N GLY A 368 15.67 7.80 -4.77
CA GLY A 368 15.32 7.26 -6.10
C GLY A 368 16.53 6.92 -6.97
N THR A 369 17.62 7.70 -6.89
CA THR A 369 18.86 7.45 -7.66
C THR A 369 19.62 6.23 -7.14
N ILE A 370 19.75 6.09 -5.82
CA ILE A 370 20.39 4.92 -5.18
C ILE A 370 19.63 3.63 -5.54
N TRP A 371 18.30 3.66 -5.47
CA TRP A 371 17.47 2.52 -5.82
C TRP A 371 17.50 2.17 -7.30
N HIS A 372 17.54 3.16 -8.20
CA HIS A 372 17.71 2.90 -9.63
C HIS A 372 19.03 2.17 -9.93
N ALA A 373 20.12 2.51 -9.24
CA ALA A 373 21.40 1.81 -9.38
C ALA A 373 21.36 0.39 -8.82
N LEU A 374 20.76 0.18 -7.65
CA LEU A 374 20.59 -1.16 -7.08
C LEU A 374 19.74 -2.06 -7.98
N ALA A 375 18.70 -1.51 -8.63
CA ALA A 375 17.88 -2.22 -9.59
C ALA A 375 18.63 -2.61 -10.88
N GLN A 376 19.58 -1.79 -11.34
CA GLN A 376 20.45 -2.13 -12.48
C GLN A 376 21.44 -3.25 -12.11
N MET A 377 21.97 -3.24 -10.89
CA MET A 377 22.88 -4.28 -10.38
C MET A 377 22.21 -5.65 -10.18
N LYS A 378 20.87 -5.69 -10.13
CA LYS A 378 20.07 -6.93 -9.99
C LYS A 378 19.91 -7.69 -11.31
N ARG A 379 20.17 -7.06 -12.47
CA ARG A 379 20.06 -7.72 -13.78
C ARG A 379 21.36 -8.48 -14.05
N PRO A 380 21.34 -9.80 -14.34
CA PRO A 380 22.54 -10.46 -14.84
C PRO A 380 22.95 -9.79 -16.16
N GLY A 381 24.23 -9.41 -16.23
CA GLY A 381 24.85 -8.89 -17.45
C GLY A 381 25.09 -9.96 -18.49
#